data_AF-E2BWW0-F1
#
_entry.id   AF-E2BWW0-F1
#
_cell.length_a   1.000
_cell.length_b   1.000
_cell.length_c   1.000
_cell.angle_alpha   90.00
_cell.angle_beta   90.00
_cell.angle_gamma   90.00
#
_symmetry.space_group_name_H-M   'P 1'
#
loop_
_entity.id
_entity.type
_entity.pdbx_description
1 polymer ?
#
loop_
_entity_poly.entity_id
_entity_poly.type
_entity_poly.pdbx_seq_one_letter_code
_entity_poly.pdbx_strand_id
1 'polypeptide(L)'
;MGAIHLKCLERWLEESNRTSCELCGHEFRVERTPRYKVLRSIIIWLCLNQDQYDTYARGVKADLLRCLIITPVTIACTYMCVVAADFYAMNNYDNFPPARWTTYSLLSMMAFLILSYFIWIYISIQYHQKAWFYWWQKSSSVKIIDWIPDDTASVSNKRSLSEV
;
A
#
# COMPACT_ATOMS: atom_id res chain seq x y z
N MET A 1 2.28 39.16 17.36
CA MET A 1 2.02 37.73 17.10
C MET A 1 0.91 37.66 16.06
N GLY A 2 1.14 37.03 14.91
CA GLY A 2 0.09 36.84 13.90
C GLY A 2 -0.89 35.76 14.37
N ALA A 3 -2.19 36.06 14.35
CA ALA A 3 -3.21 35.05 14.62
C ALA A 3 -3.43 34.22 13.34
N ILE A 4 -3.34 32.89 13.47
CA ILE A 4 -3.66 31.94 12.40
C ILE A 4 -4.76 31.01 12.87
N HIS A 5 -5.62 30.56 11.95
CA HIS A 5 -6.65 29.60 12.29
C HIS A 5 -6.03 28.25 12.64
N LEU A 6 -6.56 27.58 13.67
CA LEU A 6 -6.14 26.23 14.08
C LEU A 6 -6.18 25.25 12.89
N LYS A 7 -7.25 25.27 12.10
CA LYS A 7 -7.39 24.42 10.90
C LYS A 7 -6.32 24.67 9.84
N CYS A 8 -5.88 25.92 9.68
CA CYS A 8 -4.81 26.26 8.75
C CYS A 8 -3.46 25.78 9.28
N LEU A 9 -3.22 25.89 10.59
CA LEU A 9 -2.02 25.37 11.24
C LEU A 9 -1.94 23.85 11.19
N GLU A 10 -3.03 23.14 11.50
CA GLU A 10 -3.12 21.68 11.41
C GLU A 10 -2.86 21.20 9.97
N ARG A 11 -3.50 21.84 8.99
CA ARG A 11 -3.27 21.54 7.58
C ARG A 11 -1.83 21.81 7.14
N TRP A 12 -1.23 22.90 7.60
CA TRP A 12 0.16 23.21 7.32
C TRP A 12 1.12 22.20 7.96
N LEU A 13 0.86 21.75 9.20
CA LEU A 13 1.62 20.69 9.87
C LEU A 13 1.45 19.31 9.20
N GLU A 14 0.26 19.03 8.66
CA GLU A 14 -0.06 17.85 7.85
C GLU A 14 0.73 17.86 6.53
N GLU A 15 0.68 18.96 5.78
CA GLU A 15 1.37 19.10 4.49
C GLU A 15 2.90 19.17 4.63
N SER A 16 3.42 19.88 5.65
CA SER A 16 4.86 20.00 5.92
C SER A 16 5.46 18.77 6.63
N ASN A 17 4.61 17.89 7.17
CA ASN A 17 5.01 16.73 7.98
C ASN A 17 5.97 17.10 9.13
N ARG A 18 5.74 18.26 9.76
CA ARG A 18 6.49 18.73 10.93
C ARG A 18 5.62 18.68 12.18
N THR A 19 6.27 18.69 13.34
CA THR A 19 5.61 18.82 14.66
C THR A 19 5.99 20.13 15.35
N SER A 20 6.86 20.93 14.73
CA SER A 20 7.34 22.20 15.27
C SER A 20 7.13 23.34 14.29
N CYS A 21 7.05 24.56 14.84
CA CYS A 21 7.00 25.79 14.06
C CYS A 21 8.34 26.04 13.37
N GLU A 22 8.33 26.38 12.09
CA GLU A 22 9.54 26.67 11.31
C GLU A 22 10.21 28.01 11.67
N LEU A 23 9.44 29.00 12.12
CA LEU A 23 9.97 30.32 12.49
C LEU A 23 10.52 30.34 13.91
N CYS A 24 9.79 29.78 14.87
CA CYS A 24 10.14 29.90 16.29
C CYS A 24 10.60 28.60 16.94
N GLY A 25 10.54 27.47 16.23
CA GLY A 25 10.97 26.16 16.76
C GLY A 25 10.06 25.57 17.83
N HIS A 26 8.94 26.23 18.18
CA HIS A 26 8.02 25.73 19.19
C HIS A 26 7.43 24.38 18.78
N GLU A 27 7.49 23.39 19.68
CA GLU A 27 7.02 22.04 19.45
C GLU A 27 5.54 21.91 19.85
N PHE A 28 4.71 21.54 18.89
CA PHE A 28 3.28 21.31 19.12
C PHE A 28 3.05 19.84 19.50
N ARG A 29 2.23 19.61 20.52
CA ARG A 29 1.79 18.26 20.86
C ARG A 29 0.66 17.83 19.92
N VAL A 30 1.03 17.03 18.92
CA VAL A 30 0.14 16.59 17.85
C VAL A 30 -0.10 15.09 17.87
N GLU A 31 -1.33 14.68 17.61
CA GLU A 31 -1.70 13.29 17.37
C GLU A 31 -1.87 13.07 15.86
N ARG A 32 -1.17 12.08 15.31
CA ARG A 32 -1.34 11.67 13.91
C ARG A 32 -2.27 10.49 13.85
N THR A 33 -3.48 10.69 13.30
CA THR A 33 -4.45 9.62 13.12
C THR A 33 -4.53 9.23 11.65
N PRO A 34 -4.40 7.92 11.31
CA PRO A 34 -4.55 7.49 9.93
C PRO A 34 -5.99 7.71 9.48
N ARG A 35 -6.17 8.45 8.38
CA ARG A 35 -7.48 8.89 7.89
C ARG A 35 -8.36 7.75 7.36
N TYR A 36 -7.75 6.60 7.04
CA TYR A 36 -8.42 5.45 6.42
C TYR A 36 -8.01 4.13 7.07
N LYS A 37 -8.97 3.20 7.19
CA LYS A 37 -8.71 1.78 7.52
C LYS A 37 -7.81 1.14 6.46
N VAL A 38 -7.00 0.15 6.85
CA VAL A 38 -5.97 -0.51 5.99
C VAL A 38 -6.50 -0.91 4.61
N LEU A 39 -7.63 -1.64 4.55
CA LEU A 39 -8.21 -2.08 3.27
C LEU A 39 -8.66 -0.91 2.39
N ARG A 40 -9.28 0.12 3.01
CA ARG A 40 -9.74 1.31 2.27
C ARG A 40 -8.55 2.13 1.76
N SER A 41 -7.48 2.21 2.57
CA SER A 41 -6.21 2.83 2.20
C SER A 41 -5.58 2.15 0.98
N ILE A 42 -5.56 0.82 0.93
CA ILE A 42 -5.05 0.05 -0.21
C ILE A 42 -5.90 0.31 -1.47
N ILE A 43 -7.23 0.27 -1.37
CA ILE A 43 -8.12 0.52 -2.52
C ILE A 43 -7.95 1.96 -3.04
N ILE A 44 -7.88 2.95 -2.15
CA ILE A 44 -7.64 4.36 -2.52
C ILE A 44 -6.27 4.50 -3.17
N TRP A 45 -5.23 3.88 -2.62
CA TRP A 45 -3.89 3.93 -3.20
C TRP A 45 -3.80 3.25 -4.57
N LEU A 46 -4.55 2.17 -4.79
CA LEU A 46 -4.63 1.49 -6.09
C LEU A 46 -5.48 2.26 -7.12
N CYS A 47 -6.58 2.91 -6.71
CA CYS A 47 -7.57 3.52 -7.62
C CYS A 47 -7.45 5.05 -7.78
N LEU A 48 -7.13 5.80 -6.72
CA LEU A 48 -7.17 7.27 -6.68
C LEU A 48 -5.81 7.96 -6.78
N ASN A 49 -4.70 7.21 -6.78
CA ASN A 49 -3.35 7.78 -6.79
C ASN A 49 -2.93 8.30 -8.18
N GLN A 50 -3.78 9.13 -8.80
CA GLN A 50 -3.72 9.55 -10.20
C GLN A 50 -3.18 10.98 -10.39
N ASP A 51 -3.05 11.80 -9.34
CA ASP A 51 -2.94 13.26 -9.54
C ASP A 51 -1.59 13.90 -9.19
N GLN A 52 -0.70 13.28 -8.38
CA GLN A 52 0.57 13.90 -7.97
C GLN A 52 1.85 13.06 -8.17
N TYR A 53 1.73 11.84 -8.71
CA TYR A 53 2.84 10.84 -8.74
C TYR A 53 2.74 9.90 -9.95
N ASP A 54 2.40 10.48 -11.11
CA ASP A 54 2.09 9.79 -12.37
C ASP A 54 3.10 8.69 -12.77
N THR A 55 4.39 8.88 -12.47
CA THR A 55 5.44 7.89 -12.81
C THR A 55 5.37 6.63 -11.95
N TYR A 56 5.06 6.75 -10.65
CA TYR A 56 5.01 5.62 -9.72
C TYR A 56 3.69 4.83 -9.88
N ALA A 57 2.57 5.55 -10.01
CA ALA A 57 1.24 4.94 -10.15
C ALA A 57 1.07 4.14 -11.45
N ARG A 58 1.72 4.57 -12.55
CA ARG A 58 1.77 3.78 -13.79
C ARG A 58 2.49 2.44 -13.60
N GLY A 59 3.50 2.39 -12.72
CA GLY A 59 4.17 1.14 -12.35
C GLY A 59 3.23 0.13 -11.70
N VAL A 60 2.39 0.59 -10.77
CA VAL A 60 1.43 -0.27 -10.05
C VAL A 60 0.38 -0.87 -10.99
N LYS A 61 -0.23 -0.04 -11.85
CA LYS A 61 -1.22 -0.51 -12.83
C LYS A 61 -0.58 -1.47 -13.84
N ALA A 62 0.65 -1.19 -14.28
CA ALA A 62 1.38 -2.06 -15.20
C ALA A 62 1.74 -3.41 -14.56
N ASP A 63 2.16 -3.42 -13.29
CA ASP A 63 2.46 -4.66 -12.55
C ASP A 63 1.18 -5.49 -12.36
N LEU A 64 0.06 -4.87 -11.96
CA LEU A 64 -1.21 -5.57 -11.80
C LEU A 64 -1.73 -6.15 -13.12
N LEU A 65 -1.62 -5.38 -14.22
CA LEU A 65 -2.00 -5.86 -15.56
C LEU A 65 -1.10 -7.02 -15.99
N ARG A 66 0.20 -6.95 -15.73
CA ARG A 66 1.12 -8.06 -15.99
C ARG A 66 0.74 -9.28 -15.15
N CYS A 67 0.42 -9.14 -13.87
CA CYS A 67 -0.08 -10.24 -13.05
C CYS A 67 -1.35 -10.85 -13.65
N LEU A 68 -2.33 -10.02 -14.02
CA LEU A 68 -3.61 -10.46 -14.58
C LEU A 68 -3.43 -11.29 -15.86
N ILE A 69 -2.43 -10.96 -16.69
CA ILE A 69 -2.16 -11.66 -17.95
C ILE A 69 -1.24 -12.88 -17.72
N ILE A 70 -0.20 -12.77 -16.90
CA ILE A 70 0.79 -13.83 -16.71
C ILE A 70 0.22 -15.00 -15.90
N THR A 71 -0.64 -14.75 -14.90
CA THR A 71 -1.25 -15.82 -14.08
C THR A 71 -2.04 -16.85 -14.90
N PRO A 72 -2.98 -16.48 -15.80
CA PRO A 72 -3.69 -17.46 -16.60
C PRO A 72 -2.76 -18.18 -17.58
N VAL A 73 -1.74 -17.49 -18.10
CA VAL A 73 -0.73 -18.10 -18.99
C VAL A 73 0.07 -19.17 -18.24
N THR A 74 0.55 -18.89 -17.03
CA THR A 74 1.29 -19.86 -16.23
C THR A 74 0.41 -21.04 -15.83
N ILE A 75 -0.86 -20.82 -15.49
CA ILE A 75 -1.83 -21.90 -15.22
C ILE A 75 -2.03 -22.78 -16.46
N ALA A 76 -2.26 -22.18 -17.63
CA ALA A 76 -2.42 -22.92 -18.88
C ALA A 76 -1.16 -23.73 -19.24
N CYS A 77 0.03 -23.14 -19.12
CA CYS A 77 1.30 -23.84 -19.31
C CYS A 77 1.46 -25.02 -18.34
N THR A 78 1.14 -24.82 -17.05
CA THR A 78 1.16 -25.88 -16.04
C THR A 78 0.26 -27.03 -16.44
N TYR A 79 -0.98 -26.71 -16.80
CA TYR A 79 -1.98 -27.70 -17.20
C TYR A 79 -1.53 -28.51 -18.41
N MET A 80 -1.04 -27.85 -19.46
CA MET A 80 -0.50 -28.52 -20.65
C MET A 80 0.69 -29.43 -20.32
N CYS A 81 1.57 -29.01 -19.40
CA CYS A 81 2.71 -29.82 -18.97
C CYS A 81 2.28 -31.06 -18.19
N VAL A 82 1.26 -30.95 -17.33
CA VAL A 82 0.70 -32.11 -16.59
C VAL A 82 0.04 -33.09 -17.56
N VAL A 83 -0.78 -32.61 -18.49
CA VAL A 83 -1.41 -33.45 -19.51
C VAL A 83 -0.37 -34.17 -20.36
N ALA A 84 0.71 -33.48 -20.75
CA ALA A 84 1.81 -34.09 -21.49
C ALA A 84 2.50 -35.18 -20.65
N ALA A 85 2.80 -34.91 -19.38
CA ALA A 85 3.43 -35.88 -18.48
C ALA A 85 2.56 -37.13 -18.29
N ASP A 86 1.24 -36.96 -18.10
CA ASP A 86 0.28 -38.06 -17.98
C ASP A 86 0.19 -38.88 -19.27
N PHE A 87 0.21 -38.24 -20.44
CA PHE A 87 0.24 -38.92 -21.73
C PHE A 87 1.50 -39.80 -21.87
N TYR A 88 2.67 -39.28 -21.50
CA TYR A 88 3.91 -40.04 -21.53
C TYR A 88 3.91 -41.21 -20.51
N ALA A 89 3.26 -41.04 -19.36
CA ALA A 89 3.15 -42.07 -18.33
C ALA A 89 2.16 -43.19 -18.72
N MET A 90 0.99 -42.83 -19.26
CA MET A 90 -0.08 -43.79 -19.62
C MET A 90 0.33 -44.72 -20.77
N ASN A 91 1.08 -44.20 -21.75
CA ASN A 91 1.51 -44.99 -22.91
C ASN A 91 2.70 -45.94 -22.62
N ASN A 92 3.12 -46.06 -21.36
CA ASN A 92 4.08 -47.08 -20.89
C ASN A 92 5.37 -47.14 -21.73
N TYR A 93 5.91 -45.96 -22.08
CA TYR A 93 7.21 -45.80 -22.78
C TYR A 93 8.41 -46.13 -21.87
N ASP A 94 8.27 -47.09 -20.97
CA ASP A 94 9.29 -47.49 -19.98
C ASP A 94 10.58 -48.01 -20.65
N ASN A 95 10.47 -48.50 -21.88
CA ASN A 95 11.58 -49.04 -22.65
C ASN A 95 12.43 -47.97 -23.37
N PHE A 96 11.99 -46.71 -23.39
CA PHE A 96 12.72 -45.63 -24.05
C PHE A 96 13.32 -44.68 -23.00
N PRO A 97 14.62 -44.83 -22.64
CA PRO A 97 15.26 -43.97 -21.65
C PRO A 97 15.06 -42.46 -21.92
N PRO A 98 15.09 -41.96 -23.18
CA PRO A 98 14.83 -40.55 -23.47
C PRO A 98 13.47 -40.03 -22.99
N ALA A 99 12.41 -40.85 -23.01
CA ALA A 99 11.05 -40.43 -22.66
C ALA A 99 10.90 -40.10 -21.16
N ARG A 100 11.64 -40.81 -20.29
CA ARG A 100 11.64 -40.53 -18.84
C ARG A 100 12.36 -39.23 -18.52
N TRP A 101 13.52 -39.01 -19.15
CA TRP A 101 14.28 -37.77 -19.01
C TRP A 101 13.52 -36.55 -19.54
N THR A 102 12.73 -36.68 -20.61
CA THR A 102 11.91 -35.58 -21.12
C THR A 102 10.81 -35.17 -20.15
N THR A 103 10.14 -36.12 -19.48
CA THR A 103 9.11 -35.80 -18.47
C THR A 103 9.70 -35.08 -17.26
N TYR A 104 10.83 -35.57 -16.73
CA TYR A 104 11.51 -34.89 -15.62
C TYR A 104 12.02 -33.49 -16.01
N SER A 105 12.50 -33.32 -17.25
CA SER A 105 12.93 -32.02 -17.78
C SER A 105 11.76 -31.03 -17.88
N LEU A 106 10.62 -31.48 -18.43
CA LEU A 106 9.38 -30.68 -18.51
C LEU A 106 8.90 -30.23 -17.13
N LEU A 107 8.85 -31.14 -16.16
CA LEU A 107 8.43 -30.84 -14.79
C LEU A 107 9.38 -29.84 -14.12
N SER A 108 10.69 -30.03 -14.31
CA SER A 108 11.72 -29.14 -13.78
C SER A 108 11.62 -27.73 -14.35
N MET A 109 11.48 -27.59 -15.68
CA MET A 109 11.28 -26.30 -16.34
C MET A 109 10.01 -25.60 -15.85
N MET A 110 8.92 -26.35 -15.66
CA MET A 110 7.68 -25.82 -15.10
C MET A 110 7.87 -25.28 -13.69
N ALA A 111 8.59 -26.01 -12.83
CA ALA A 111 8.89 -25.58 -11.47
C ALA A 111 9.71 -24.28 -11.45
N PHE A 112 10.74 -24.15 -12.29
CA PHE A 112 11.52 -22.91 -12.40
C PHE A 112 10.68 -21.72 -12.86
N LEU A 113 9.78 -21.90 -13.82
CA LEU A 113 8.85 -20.86 -14.27
C LEU A 113 7.90 -20.42 -13.15
N ILE A 114 7.34 -21.37 -12.41
CA ILE A 114 6.46 -21.08 -11.26
C ILE A 114 7.24 -20.32 -10.17
N LEU A 115 8.44 -20.81 -9.81
CA LEU A 115 9.26 -20.19 -8.75
C LEU A 115 9.69 -18.77 -9.13
N SER A 116 10.17 -18.56 -10.36
CA SER A 116 10.54 -17.23 -10.84
C SER A 116 9.35 -16.26 -10.85
N TYR A 117 8.15 -16.73 -11.22
CA TYR A 117 6.93 -15.94 -11.12
C TYR A 117 6.61 -15.55 -9.67
N PHE A 118 6.67 -16.49 -8.72
CA PHE A 118 6.44 -16.19 -7.30
C PHE A 118 7.48 -15.23 -6.73
N ILE A 119 8.76 -15.38 -7.10
CA ILE A 119 9.83 -14.47 -6.70
C ILE A 119 9.54 -13.06 -7.23
N TRP A 120 9.14 -12.92 -8.50
CA TRP A 120 8.79 -11.64 -9.08
C TRP A 120 7.61 -10.98 -8.35
N ILE A 121 6.54 -11.74 -8.07
CA ILE A 121 5.40 -11.28 -7.27
C ILE A 121 5.84 -10.83 -5.88
N TYR A 122 6.69 -11.61 -5.21
CA TYR A 122 7.19 -11.27 -3.89
C TYR A 122 7.97 -9.95 -3.88
N ILE A 123 8.89 -9.76 -4.83
CA ILE A 123 9.66 -8.52 -4.96
C ILE A 123 8.74 -7.34 -5.27
N SER A 124 7.79 -7.52 -6.20
CA SER A 124 6.81 -6.49 -6.55
C SER A 124 5.97 -6.08 -5.33
N ILE A 125 5.42 -7.03 -4.59
CA ILE A 125 4.64 -6.77 -3.37
C ILE A 125 5.48 -6.03 -2.32
N GLN A 126 6.71 -6.46 -2.06
CA GLN A 126 7.59 -5.82 -1.07
C GLN A 126 7.89 -4.35 -1.43
N TYR A 127 8.11 -4.08 -2.71
CA TYR A 127 8.32 -2.72 -3.20
C TYR A 127 7.07 -1.85 -3.00
N HIS A 128 5.90 -2.38 -3.37
CA HIS A 128 4.62 -1.69 -3.23
C HIS A 128 4.21 -1.47 -1.78
N GLN A 129 4.45 -2.45 -0.90
CA GLN A 129 4.19 -2.34 0.54
C GLN A 129 5.00 -1.18 1.16
N LYS A 130 6.28 -1.05 0.83
CA LYS A 130 7.13 0.05 1.34
C LYS A 130 6.63 1.41 0.88
N ALA A 131 6.27 1.53 -0.40
CA ALA A 131 5.77 2.79 -0.94
C ALA A 131 4.37 3.14 -0.40
N TRP A 132 3.49 2.15 -0.29
CA TRP A 132 2.18 2.31 0.34
C TRP A 132 2.32 2.73 1.79
N PHE A 133 3.20 2.09 2.56
CA PHE A 133 3.43 2.44 3.96
C PHE A 133 3.95 3.86 4.11
N TYR A 134 4.92 4.26 3.27
CA TYR A 134 5.44 5.62 3.24
C TYR A 134 4.36 6.65 2.91
N TRP A 135 3.54 6.38 1.88
CA TRP A 135 2.39 7.22 1.52
C TRP A 135 1.35 7.28 2.64
N TRP A 136 1.04 6.15 3.26
CA TRP A 136 0.04 6.05 4.32
C TRP A 136 0.45 6.82 5.57
N GLN A 137 1.72 6.78 5.93
CA GLN A 137 2.28 7.58 7.02
C GLN A 137 2.23 9.09 6.71
N LYS A 138 2.52 9.47 5.46
CA LYS A 138 2.45 10.86 4.99
C LYS A 138 1.01 11.39 4.89
N SER A 139 0.02 10.55 4.60
CA SER A 139 -1.40 10.93 4.48
C SER A 139 -2.16 10.90 5.82
N SER A 140 -1.44 10.97 6.95
CA SER A 140 -2.05 10.99 8.28
C SER A 140 -2.55 12.40 8.64
N SER A 141 -3.75 12.50 9.19
CA SER A 141 -4.30 13.80 9.60
C SER A 141 -3.72 14.19 10.96
N VAL A 142 -3.19 15.41 11.04
CA VAL A 142 -2.56 15.95 12.25
C VAL A 142 -3.61 16.73 13.03
N LYS A 143 -3.84 16.35 14.30
CA LYS A 143 -4.67 17.12 15.23
C LYS A 143 -3.82 17.60 16.40
N ILE A 144 -3.98 18.87 16.80
CA ILE A 144 -3.28 19.42 17.97
C ILE A 144 -4.12 19.12 19.23
N ILE A 145 -3.52 18.45 20.23
CA ILE A 145 -4.25 18.00 21.43
C ILE A 145 -4.31 19.09 22.51
N ASP A 146 -3.29 19.95 22.59
CA ASP A 146 -3.09 20.87 23.73
C ASP A 146 -3.77 22.24 23.57
N TRP A 147 -4.78 22.36 22.71
CA TRP A 147 -5.59 23.58 22.63
C TRP A 147 -6.86 23.40 23.48
N ILE A 148 -6.72 23.48 24.80
CA ILE A 148 -7.86 23.87 25.66
C ILE A 148 -7.99 25.38 25.50
N PRO A 149 -9.04 25.90 24.84
CA PRO A 149 -9.36 27.30 24.97
C PRO A 149 -9.95 27.48 26.38
N ASP A 150 -9.30 28.29 27.20
CA ASP A 150 -9.87 28.87 28.43
C ASP A 150 -11.11 29.75 28.18
N ASP A 151 -11.80 29.63 27.04
CA ASP A 151 -12.98 30.43 26.71
C ASP A 151 -14.28 29.92 27.36
N THR A 152 -14.26 28.74 28.01
CA THR A 152 -15.43 28.28 28.78
C THR A 152 -15.48 28.85 30.22
N ALA A 153 -14.42 29.51 30.69
CA ALA A 153 -14.42 30.16 31.99
C ALA A 153 -15.09 31.56 32.00
N SER A 154 -15.24 32.21 30.84
CA SER A 154 -15.76 33.60 30.77
C SER A 154 -17.28 33.70 30.56
N VAL A 155 -17.95 32.62 30.15
CA VAL A 155 -19.42 32.62 29.92
C VAL A 155 -20.20 32.38 31.22
N SER A 156 -19.64 31.65 32.20
CA SER A 156 -20.32 31.43 33.48
C SER A 156 -20.29 32.66 34.40
N ASN A 157 -19.26 33.50 34.32
CA ASN A 157 -19.10 34.65 35.24
C ASN A 157 -19.89 35.90 34.82
N LYS A 158 -20.49 35.92 33.62
CA LYS A 158 -21.38 37.02 33.17
C LYS A 158 -22.85 36.77 33.49
N ARG A 159 -23.26 35.52 33.81
CA ARG A 159 -24.64 35.23 34.27
C ARG A 159 -24.83 35.50 35.76
N SER A 160 -23.78 35.40 36.58
CA SER A 160 -23.84 35.67 38.03
C SER A 160 -23.81 37.16 38.41
N LEU A 161 -23.35 38.04 37.52
CA LEU A 161 -23.24 39.49 37.75
C LEU A 161 -24.41 40.30 37.18
N SER A 162 -25.41 39.64 36.57
CA SER A 162 -26.65 40.26 36.10
C SER A 162 -27.88 39.94 36.98
N GLU A 163 -27.67 39.28 38.13
CA GLU A 163 -28.73 38.90 39.09
C GLU A 163 -28.48 39.44 40.52
N VAL A 164 -27.71 40.53 40.67
CA VAL A 164 -27.59 41.27 41.94
C VAL A 164 -27.77 42.76 41.71
#